data_AF-A0A932VAK7-F1
#
_entry.id   AF-A0A932VAK7-F1
#
_cell.length_a   1.000
_cell.length_b   1.000
_cell.length_c   1.000
_cell.angle_alpha   90.00
_cell.angle_beta   90.00
_cell.angle_gamma   90.00
#
_symmetry.space_group_name_H-M   'P 1'
#
loop_
_entity.id
_entity.type
_entity.pdbx_description
1 polymer ?
#
loop_
_entity_poly.entity_id
_entity_poly.type
_entity_poly.pdbx_seq_one_letter_code
_entity_poly.pdbx_strand_id
1 'polypeptide(L)'
;VNLIVVLRSFEESGARKLMTAFGAAQAAIHLNAMFLLEAEIPAALEAFAMKFADIGRRRHVLHGRDVFENLTVSRKEELFRLKQVLLNLTLRLREIFVARGRHEDRMALTVAEMAGPLRVAAATLLELEGHSPLPPPLAPKEALEKIAGRPLPALSQARETRLLPAGTASATLLLMIELANRMRERATKL
;
A
#
# COMPACT_ATOMS: atom_id res chain seq x y z
N VAL A 1 -11.42 5.16 2.32
CA VAL A 1 -10.72 6.46 2.49
C VAL A 1 -9.59 6.30 3.52
N ASN A 2 -8.40 6.90 3.32
CA ASN A 2 -7.31 6.83 4.31
C ASN A 2 -7.23 8.16 5.09
N LEU A 3 -7.13 8.09 6.42
CA LEU A 3 -7.05 9.25 7.32
C LEU A 3 -5.88 9.06 8.30
N ILE A 4 -5.23 10.15 8.66
CA ILE A 4 -4.26 10.18 9.76
C ILE A 4 -4.75 11.20 10.78
N VAL A 5 -4.80 10.78 12.04
CA VAL A 5 -5.16 11.62 13.17
C VAL A 5 -3.95 11.70 14.09
N VAL A 6 -3.37 12.89 14.19
CA VAL A 6 -2.21 13.14 15.05
C VAL A 6 -2.68 13.74 16.35
N LEU A 7 -2.30 13.11 17.46
CA LEU A 7 -2.74 13.45 18.81
C LEU A 7 -1.53 13.78 19.69
N ARG A 8 -1.76 14.55 20.77
CA ARG A 8 -0.73 14.76 21.80
C ARG A 8 -0.69 13.62 22.81
N SER A 9 -1.85 13.06 23.15
CA SER A 9 -2.03 11.91 24.03
C SER A 9 -3.17 11.03 23.51
N PHE A 10 -3.16 9.75 23.87
CA PHE A 10 -4.25 8.82 23.60
C PHE A 10 -4.90 8.38 24.91
N GLU A 11 -6.08 8.91 25.20
CA GLU A 11 -6.82 8.64 26.43
C GLU A 11 -8.09 7.86 26.14
N GLU A 12 -8.40 6.88 26.99
CA GLU A 12 -9.56 6.00 26.81
C GLU A 12 -10.88 6.78 26.71
N SER A 13 -11.08 7.80 27.55
CA SER A 13 -12.30 8.59 27.59
C SER A 13 -12.54 9.36 26.28
N GLY A 14 -11.47 9.88 25.66
CA GLY A 14 -11.50 10.53 24.35
C GLY A 14 -11.75 9.52 23.23
N ALA A 15 -11.03 8.40 23.25
CA ALA A 15 -11.17 7.33 22.26
C ALA A 15 -12.60 6.77 22.23
N ARG A 16 -13.22 6.54 23.39
CA ARG A 16 -14.60 6.04 23.50
C ARG A 16 -15.62 6.96 22.84
N LYS A 17 -15.45 8.29 22.96
CA LYS A 17 -16.35 9.28 22.32
C LYS A 17 -16.32 9.19 20.79
N LEU A 18 -15.20 8.76 20.20
CA LEU A 18 -15.04 8.64 18.75
C LEU A 18 -15.58 7.32 18.19
N MET A 19 -15.69 6.26 19.01
CA MET A 19 -15.99 4.90 18.54
C MET A 19 -17.24 4.82 17.66
N THR A 20 -18.34 5.46 18.07
CA THR A 20 -19.61 5.41 17.32
C THR A 20 -19.49 6.09 15.96
N ALA A 21 -18.96 7.32 15.93
CA ALA A 21 -18.81 8.07 14.68
C ALA A 21 -17.79 7.42 13.74
N PHE A 22 -16.69 6.91 14.31
CA PHE A 22 -15.67 6.19 13.56
C PHE A 22 -16.25 4.90 12.95
N GLY A 23 -16.98 4.10 13.73
CA GLY A 23 -17.63 2.89 13.23
C GLY A 23 -18.61 3.17 12.09
N ALA A 24 -19.42 4.24 12.20
CA ALA A 24 -20.30 4.68 11.13
C ALA A 24 -19.52 5.06 9.85
N ALA A 25 -18.41 5.80 9.98
CA ALA A 25 -17.57 6.15 8.84
C ALA A 25 -16.85 4.94 8.21
N GLN A 26 -16.45 3.95 9.03
CA GLN A 26 -15.89 2.69 8.54
C GLN A 26 -16.91 1.93 7.68
N ALA A 27 -18.16 1.87 8.14
CA ALA A 27 -19.24 1.21 7.41
C ALA A 27 -19.63 1.95 6.12
N ALA A 28 -19.70 3.28 6.17
CA ALA A 28 -20.19 4.09 5.06
C ALA A 28 -19.19 4.26 3.91
N ILE A 29 -17.90 4.47 4.22
CA ILE A 29 -16.88 4.86 3.21
C ILE A 29 -15.58 4.06 3.30
N HIS A 30 -15.60 2.95 4.04
CA HIS A 30 -14.40 2.15 4.33
C HIS A 30 -13.25 3.04 4.83
N LEU A 31 -13.54 3.88 5.81
CA LEU A 31 -12.53 4.74 6.44
C LEU A 31 -11.47 3.85 7.11
N ASN A 32 -10.20 4.11 6.80
CA ASN A 32 -9.05 3.51 7.46
C ASN A 32 -8.25 4.65 8.09
N ALA A 33 -8.27 4.73 9.42
CA ALA A 33 -7.56 5.77 10.16
C ALA A 33 -6.33 5.20 10.87
N MET A 34 -5.22 5.91 10.77
CA MET A 34 -4.05 5.75 11.63
C MET A 34 -4.10 6.83 12.72
N PHE A 35 -4.10 6.40 13.98
CA PHE A 35 -3.89 7.28 15.11
C PHE A 35 -2.40 7.27 15.45
N LEU A 36 -1.79 8.44 15.55
CA LEU A 36 -0.37 8.60 15.82
C LEU A 36 -0.20 9.68 16.89
N LEU A 37 0.67 9.44 17.87
CA LEU A 37 1.08 10.51 18.76
C LEU A 37 2.14 11.38 18.07
N GLU A 38 2.08 12.68 18.31
CA GLU A 38 3.05 13.63 17.74
C GLU A 38 4.51 13.23 18.07
N ALA A 39 4.74 12.73 19.28
CA ALA A 39 6.05 12.23 19.71
C ALA A 39 6.51 10.94 19.00
N GLU A 40 5.60 10.18 18.37
CA GLU A 40 5.92 8.92 17.67
C GLU A 40 6.31 9.14 16.20
N ILE A 41 6.10 10.35 15.66
CA ILE A 41 6.37 10.65 14.25
C ILE A 41 7.80 10.27 13.82
N PRO A 42 8.87 10.61 14.58
CA PRO A 42 10.24 10.24 14.20
C PRO A 42 10.45 8.72 14.08
N ALA A 43 9.97 7.96 15.07
CA ALA A 43 10.11 6.50 15.06
C ALA A 43 9.26 5.85 13.94
N ALA A 44 8.07 6.39 13.68
CA ALA A 44 7.18 5.90 12.63
C ALA A 44 7.77 6.14 11.23
N LEU A 45 8.47 7.26 11.02
CA LEU A 45 9.18 7.54 9.76
C LEU A 45 10.24 6.49 9.45
N GLU A 46 11.08 6.16 10.43
CA GLU A 46 12.15 5.19 10.26
C GLU A 46 11.59 3.77 10.01
N ALA A 47 10.59 3.39 10.79
CA ALA A 47 9.95 2.08 10.67
C ALA A 47 9.15 1.91 9.37
N PHE A 48 8.49 2.97 8.90
CA PHE A 48 7.52 2.91 7.81
C PHE A 48 7.83 3.90 6.67
N ALA A 49 9.11 4.07 6.33
CA ALA A 49 9.61 5.07 5.40
C ALA A 49 8.80 5.20 4.09
N MET A 50 8.47 4.10 3.39
CA MET A 50 7.67 4.18 2.15
C MET A 50 6.27 4.76 2.36
N LYS A 51 5.61 4.43 3.48
CA LYS A 51 4.27 4.94 3.80
C LYS A 51 4.33 6.44 4.08
N PHE A 52 5.33 6.87 4.86
CA PHE A 52 5.52 8.29 5.16
C PHE A 52 6.01 9.10 3.97
N ALA A 53 6.75 8.49 3.03
CA ALA A 53 7.13 9.15 1.79
C ALA A 53 5.92 9.38 0.87
N ASP A 54 4.94 8.46 0.84
CA ASP A 54 3.66 8.65 0.14
C ASP A 54 2.80 9.74 0.82
N ILE A 55 2.71 9.75 2.16
CA ILE A 55 2.06 10.81 2.94
C ILE A 55 2.75 12.17 2.68
N GLY A 56 4.08 12.18 2.62
CA GLY A 56 4.91 13.33 2.28
C GLY A 56 4.50 14.00 0.97
N ARG A 57 4.11 13.19 -0.02
CA ARG A 57 3.80 13.63 -1.39
C ARG A 57 2.33 13.92 -1.64
N ARG A 58 1.43 13.21 -0.96
CA ARG A 58 0.01 13.13 -1.36
C ARG A 58 -0.98 13.55 -0.27
N ARG A 59 -0.51 13.93 0.91
CA ARG A 59 -1.42 14.32 2.00
C ARG A 59 -2.18 15.60 1.66
N HIS A 60 -3.40 15.66 2.17
CA HIS A 60 -4.16 16.89 2.29
C HIS A 60 -4.43 17.13 3.77
N VAL A 61 -4.05 18.29 4.28
CA VAL A 61 -4.35 18.68 5.66
C VAL A 61 -5.81 19.10 5.72
N LEU A 62 -6.60 18.33 6.48
CA LEU A 62 -8.02 18.61 6.67
C LEU A 62 -8.28 19.55 7.84
N HIS A 63 -7.40 19.54 8.85
CA HIS A 63 -7.50 20.37 10.05
C HIS A 63 -6.15 20.48 10.77
N GLY A 64 -5.87 21.64 11.36
CA GLY A 64 -4.66 21.89 12.17
C GLY A 64 -3.41 22.20 11.34
N ARG A 65 -2.24 22.10 11.99
CA ARG A 65 -0.93 22.31 11.34
C ARG A 65 -0.47 21.07 10.58
N ASP A 66 0.33 21.29 9.54
CA ASP A 66 0.99 20.19 8.85
C ASP A 66 2.23 19.69 9.63
N VAL A 67 2.08 18.60 10.36
CA VAL A 67 3.19 17.99 11.12
C VAL A 67 4.17 17.21 10.23
N PHE A 68 3.87 17.05 8.94
CA PHE A 68 4.69 16.30 8.01
C PHE A 68 5.41 17.19 6.97
N GLU A 69 5.27 18.52 7.05
CA GLU A 69 5.79 19.49 6.08
C GLU A 69 7.30 19.37 5.84
N ASN A 70 8.08 19.21 6.91
CA ASN A 70 9.54 19.18 6.83
C ASN A 70 10.12 17.75 6.79
N LEU A 71 9.28 16.75 6.57
CA LEU A 71 9.74 15.37 6.60
C LEU A 71 10.32 14.96 5.27
N THR A 72 11.57 14.54 5.32
CA THR A 72 12.28 13.97 4.17
C THR A 72 12.64 12.54 4.47
N VAL A 73 12.17 11.62 3.64
CA VAL A 73 12.64 10.24 3.62
C VAL A 73 13.77 10.17 2.60
N SER A 74 14.92 9.62 2.97
CA SER A 74 16.02 9.56 2.01
C SER A 74 15.67 8.59 0.89
N ARG A 75 16.08 8.92 -0.34
CA ARG A 75 15.94 8.03 -1.51
C ARG A 75 16.52 6.64 -1.24
N LYS A 76 17.62 6.57 -0.47
CA LYS A 76 18.30 5.33 -0.09
C LYS A 76 17.42 4.44 0.80
N GLU A 77 16.78 5.01 1.82
CA GLU A 77 15.88 4.28 2.72
C GLU A 77 14.63 3.81 1.97
N GLU A 78 14.05 4.66 1.12
CA GLU A 78 12.90 4.30 0.31
C GLU A 78 13.22 3.14 -0.64
N LEU A 79 14.36 3.18 -1.32
CA LEU A 79 14.83 2.11 -2.19
C LEU A 79 15.10 0.81 -1.42
N PHE A 80 15.72 0.90 -0.25
CA PHE A 80 15.96 -0.26 0.61
C PHE A 80 14.65 -0.92 1.04
N ARG A 81 13.67 -0.13 1.50
CA ARG A 81 12.36 -0.62 1.91
C ARG A 81 11.56 -1.19 0.73
N LEU A 82 11.64 -0.59 -0.45
CA LEU A 82 11.01 -1.11 -1.67
C LEU A 82 11.52 -2.52 -1.99
N LYS A 83 12.85 -2.71 -1.98
CA LYS A 83 13.49 -4.02 -2.21
C LYS A 83 13.00 -5.05 -1.18
N GLN A 84 12.92 -4.66 0.10
CA GLN A 84 12.44 -5.52 1.17
C GLN A 84 10.97 -5.93 0.98
N VAL A 85 10.07 -4.99 0.66
CA VAL A 85 8.64 -5.29 0.44
C VAL A 85 8.44 -6.18 -0.77
N LEU A 86 9.13 -5.93 -1.89
CA LEU A 86 9.03 -6.77 -3.08
C LEU A 86 9.54 -8.20 -2.83
N LEU A 87 10.61 -8.34 -2.05
CA LEU A 87 11.10 -9.66 -1.62
C LEU A 87 10.06 -10.38 -0.75
N ASN A 88 9.53 -9.71 0.27
CA ASN A 88 8.53 -10.26 1.17
C ASN A 88 7.25 -10.69 0.42
N LEU A 89 6.79 -9.86 -0.51
CA LEU A 89 5.63 -10.18 -1.37
C LEU A 89 5.92 -11.41 -2.21
N THR A 90 7.09 -11.50 -2.84
CA THR A 90 7.48 -12.65 -3.67
C THR A 90 7.49 -13.95 -2.85
N LEU A 91 8.08 -13.92 -1.65
CA LEU A 91 8.13 -15.08 -0.76
C LEU A 91 6.71 -15.52 -0.35
N ARG A 92 5.89 -14.55 0.08
CA ARG A 92 4.52 -14.83 0.52
C ARG A 92 3.64 -15.36 -0.60
N LEU A 93 3.70 -14.74 -1.79
CA LEU A 93 2.93 -15.19 -2.95
C LEU A 93 3.30 -16.62 -3.39
N ARG A 94 4.59 -16.99 -3.33
CA ARG A 94 5.04 -18.36 -3.62
C ARG A 94 4.52 -19.37 -2.59
N GLU A 95 4.62 -19.03 -1.31
CA GLU A 95 4.05 -19.85 -0.22
C GLU A 95 2.56 -20.10 -0.45
N ILE A 96 1.79 -19.04 -0.74
CA ILE A 96 0.35 -19.12 -1.01
C ILE A 96 0.07 -20.00 -2.22
N PHE A 97 0.82 -19.81 -3.32
CA PHE A 97 0.63 -20.58 -4.54
C PHE A 97 0.82 -22.08 -4.28
N VAL A 98 1.87 -22.47 -3.55
CA VAL A 98 2.13 -23.88 -3.19
C VAL A 98 1.07 -24.42 -2.23
N ALA A 99 0.71 -23.66 -1.19
CA ALA A 99 -0.19 -24.13 -0.14
C ALA A 99 -1.67 -24.19 -0.58
N ARG A 100 -2.08 -23.33 -1.53
CA ARG A 100 -3.50 -23.10 -1.86
C ARG A 100 -3.82 -23.20 -3.34
N GLY A 101 -2.86 -23.47 -4.22
CA GLY A 101 -3.08 -23.51 -5.67
C GLY A 101 -4.13 -24.53 -6.15
N ARG A 102 -4.53 -25.48 -5.30
CA ARG A 102 -5.63 -26.44 -5.58
C ARG A 102 -7.00 -25.98 -5.05
N HIS A 103 -7.07 -24.86 -4.34
CA HIS A 103 -8.26 -24.35 -3.66
C HIS A 103 -8.51 -22.89 -4.04
N GLU A 104 -8.88 -22.68 -5.31
CA GLU A 104 -9.02 -21.34 -5.91
C GLU A 104 -10.01 -20.43 -5.17
N ASP A 105 -11.09 -20.99 -4.63
CA ASP A 105 -12.10 -20.26 -3.87
C ASP A 105 -11.52 -19.53 -2.64
N ARG A 106 -10.39 -20.01 -2.12
CA ARG A 106 -9.70 -19.44 -0.94
C ARG A 106 -8.59 -18.47 -1.32
N MET A 107 -8.34 -18.24 -2.60
CA MET A 107 -7.24 -17.41 -3.09
C MET A 107 -7.66 -15.95 -3.34
N ALA A 108 -8.94 -15.69 -3.58
CA ALA A 108 -9.44 -14.34 -3.88
C ALA A 108 -9.15 -13.32 -2.76
N LEU A 109 -9.38 -13.70 -1.51
CA LEU A 109 -9.06 -12.86 -0.34
C LEU A 109 -7.56 -12.53 -0.29
N THR A 110 -6.73 -13.53 -0.54
CA THR A 110 -5.28 -13.37 -0.48
C THR A 110 -4.76 -12.50 -1.64
N VAL A 111 -5.29 -12.67 -2.85
CA VAL A 111 -5.00 -11.77 -3.98
C VAL A 111 -5.41 -10.34 -3.61
N ALA A 112 -6.58 -10.14 -3.01
CA ALA A 112 -7.06 -8.83 -2.58
C ALA A 112 -6.13 -8.16 -1.56
N GLU A 113 -5.61 -8.92 -0.60
CA GLU A 113 -4.66 -8.45 0.41
C GLU A 113 -3.31 -8.08 -0.20
N MET A 114 -2.78 -8.91 -1.11
CA MET A 114 -1.46 -8.70 -1.71
C MET A 114 -1.47 -7.64 -2.83
N ALA A 115 -2.63 -7.37 -3.44
CA ALA A 115 -2.76 -6.37 -4.51
C ALA A 115 -2.42 -4.94 -4.04
N GLY A 116 -2.76 -4.59 -2.79
CA GLY A 116 -2.48 -3.27 -2.22
C GLY A 116 -0.98 -2.96 -2.15
N PRO A 117 -0.19 -3.75 -1.40
CA PRO A 117 1.26 -3.60 -1.33
C PRO A 117 1.96 -3.64 -2.70
N LEU A 118 1.52 -4.50 -3.62
CA LEU A 118 2.10 -4.59 -4.96
C LEU A 118 1.88 -3.30 -5.78
N ARG A 119 0.68 -2.71 -5.69
CA ARG A 119 0.36 -1.42 -6.34
C ARG A 119 1.16 -0.26 -5.77
N VAL A 120 1.32 -0.20 -4.44
CA VAL A 120 2.13 0.84 -3.80
C VAL A 120 3.60 0.70 -4.21
N ALA A 121 4.14 -0.52 -4.21
CA ALA A 121 5.51 -0.77 -4.65
C ALA A 121 5.75 -0.33 -6.10
N ALA A 122 4.76 -0.52 -6.99
CA ALA A 122 4.83 -0.04 -8.37
C ALA A 122 4.92 1.49 -8.47
N ALA A 123 4.08 2.21 -7.71
CA ALA A 123 4.12 3.67 -7.68
C ALA A 123 5.48 4.17 -7.15
N THR A 124 5.93 3.64 -6.01
CA THR A 124 7.23 3.97 -5.42
C THR A 124 8.39 3.71 -6.40
N LEU A 125 8.39 2.58 -7.11
CA LEU A 125 9.43 2.27 -8.09
C LEU A 125 9.48 3.30 -9.22
N LEU A 126 8.32 3.61 -9.83
CA LEU A 126 8.26 4.58 -10.93
C LEU A 126 8.71 5.97 -10.48
N GLU A 127 8.35 6.37 -9.27
CA GLU A 127 8.81 7.63 -8.68
C GLU A 127 10.33 7.64 -8.48
N LEU A 128 10.92 6.56 -7.92
CA LEU A 128 12.37 6.44 -7.72
C LEU A 128 13.19 6.39 -9.02
N GLU A 129 12.57 5.95 -10.12
CA GLU A 129 13.12 5.97 -11.47
C GLU A 129 12.99 7.34 -12.16
N GLY A 130 12.39 8.34 -11.50
CA GLY A 130 12.21 9.68 -12.06
C GLY A 130 11.03 9.79 -13.04
N HIS A 131 10.16 8.78 -13.13
CA HIS A 131 8.93 8.85 -13.94
C HIS A 131 7.82 9.70 -13.30
N SER A 132 8.13 10.49 -12.27
CA SER A 132 7.21 11.47 -11.68
C SER A 132 7.90 12.84 -11.51
N PRO A 133 8.23 13.56 -12.60
CA PRO A 133 8.85 14.87 -12.51
C PRO A 133 7.86 16.00 -12.17
N LEU A 134 6.55 15.77 -12.20
CA LEU A 134 5.51 16.77 -11.86
C LEU A 134 4.33 16.14 -11.09
N PRO A 135 3.77 16.83 -10.07
CA PRO A 135 2.55 16.39 -9.38
C PRO A 135 1.28 16.52 -10.25
N PRO A 136 0.25 15.68 -10.02
CA PRO A 136 0.18 14.65 -8.99
C PRO A 136 0.88 13.34 -9.41
N PRO A 137 1.48 12.60 -8.46
CA PRO A 137 2.09 11.30 -8.73
C PRO A 137 1.05 10.26 -9.20
N LEU A 138 1.48 9.27 -10.00
CA LEU A 138 0.60 8.23 -10.55
C LEU A 138 -0.13 7.46 -9.45
N ALA A 139 -1.42 7.20 -9.67
CA ALA A 139 -2.20 6.39 -8.74
C ALA A 139 -1.62 4.97 -8.67
N PRO A 140 -1.60 4.32 -7.48
CA PRO A 140 -0.98 2.99 -7.32
C PRO A 140 -1.51 1.91 -8.28
N LYS A 141 -2.80 1.98 -8.64
CA LYS A 141 -3.40 1.10 -9.64
C LYS A 141 -2.76 1.30 -11.02
N GLU A 142 -2.75 2.55 -11.49
CA GLU A 142 -2.20 2.95 -12.79
C GLU A 142 -0.70 2.66 -12.89
N ALA A 143 0.03 2.89 -11.80
CA ALA A 143 1.45 2.56 -11.72
C ALA A 143 1.71 1.07 -11.97
N LEU A 144 0.95 0.19 -11.33
CA LEU A 144 1.10 -1.25 -11.55
C LEU A 144 0.70 -1.67 -12.97
N GLU A 145 -0.38 -1.10 -13.51
CA GLU A 145 -0.81 -1.36 -14.90
C GLU A 145 0.22 -0.87 -15.93
N LYS A 146 0.88 0.27 -15.68
CA LYS A 146 2.00 0.78 -16.48
C LYS A 146 3.20 -0.17 -16.46
N ILE A 147 3.53 -0.75 -15.30
CA ILE A 147 4.59 -1.76 -15.19
C ILE A 147 4.20 -3.05 -15.92
N ALA A 148 2.95 -3.47 -15.80
CA ALA A 148 2.43 -4.65 -16.50
C ALA A 148 2.31 -4.44 -18.02
N GLY A 149 2.21 -3.19 -18.48
CA GLY A 149 1.95 -2.85 -19.88
C GLY A 149 0.51 -3.16 -20.31
N ARG A 150 -0.40 -3.42 -19.36
CA ARG A 150 -1.80 -3.77 -19.60
C ARG A 150 -2.68 -3.54 -18.37
N PRO A 151 -3.99 -3.36 -18.54
CA PRO A 151 -4.94 -3.34 -17.43
C PRO A 151 -4.95 -4.65 -16.64
N LEU A 152 -5.25 -4.57 -15.34
CA LEU A 152 -5.28 -5.72 -14.42
C LEU A 152 -6.66 -5.85 -13.75
N PRO A 153 -7.71 -6.22 -14.52
CA PRO A 153 -9.10 -6.24 -14.01
C PRO A 153 -9.29 -7.25 -12.89
N ALA A 154 -8.68 -8.44 -12.97
CA ALA A 154 -8.77 -9.47 -11.93
C ALA A 154 -8.24 -8.98 -10.57
N LEU A 155 -7.13 -8.23 -10.54
CA LEU A 155 -6.61 -7.65 -9.29
C LEU A 155 -7.53 -6.57 -8.74
N SER A 156 -8.17 -5.78 -9.61
CA SER A 156 -9.12 -4.74 -9.19
C SER A 156 -10.38 -5.37 -8.62
N GLN A 157 -10.95 -6.36 -9.31
CA GLN A 157 -12.10 -7.11 -8.85
C GLN A 157 -11.83 -7.80 -7.51
N ALA A 158 -10.69 -8.49 -7.37
CA ALA A 158 -10.31 -9.11 -6.10
C ALA A 158 -10.21 -8.06 -4.99
N ARG A 159 -9.58 -6.91 -5.25
CA ARG A 159 -9.42 -5.85 -4.25
C ARG A 159 -10.74 -5.24 -3.80
N GLU A 160 -11.68 -5.06 -4.72
CA GLU A 160 -12.96 -4.36 -4.50
C GLU A 160 -14.02 -5.29 -3.93
N THR A 161 -14.14 -6.50 -4.47
CA THR A 161 -15.24 -7.43 -4.15
C THR A 161 -14.80 -8.62 -3.31
N ARG A 162 -13.48 -8.84 -3.13
CA ARG A 162 -12.90 -10.05 -2.53
C ARG A 162 -13.26 -11.33 -3.27
N LEU A 163 -13.68 -11.20 -4.53
CA LEU A 163 -14.02 -12.31 -5.42
C LEU A 163 -13.09 -12.31 -6.63
N LEU A 164 -12.88 -13.50 -7.19
CA LEU A 164 -12.22 -13.70 -8.47
C LEU A 164 -13.10 -14.59 -9.35
N PRO A 165 -13.07 -14.41 -10.68
CA PRO A 165 -13.68 -15.35 -11.59
C PRO A 165 -13.05 -16.74 -11.42
N ALA A 166 -13.87 -17.79 -11.51
CA ALA A 166 -13.40 -19.18 -11.44
C ALA A 166 -12.31 -19.44 -12.50
N GLY A 167 -11.27 -20.20 -12.14
CA GLY A 167 -10.15 -20.51 -13.04
C GLY A 167 -9.10 -19.41 -13.20
N THR A 168 -9.26 -18.24 -12.56
CA THR A 168 -8.34 -17.11 -12.75
C THR A 168 -7.36 -16.89 -11.60
N ALA A 169 -7.58 -17.52 -10.44
CA ALA A 169 -6.83 -17.22 -9.23
C ALA A 169 -5.35 -17.61 -9.34
N SER A 170 -5.08 -18.81 -9.86
CA SER A 170 -3.72 -19.33 -10.02
C SER A 170 -2.90 -18.47 -11.00
N ALA A 171 -3.48 -18.15 -12.17
CA ALA A 171 -2.85 -17.27 -13.15
C ALA A 171 -2.60 -15.87 -12.59
N THR A 172 -3.54 -15.35 -11.80
CA THR A 172 -3.43 -14.04 -11.15
C THR A 172 -2.26 -14.00 -10.16
N LEU A 173 -2.09 -15.02 -9.31
CA LEU A 173 -0.96 -15.08 -8.39
C LEU A 173 0.38 -15.19 -9.12
N LEU A 174 0.48 -16.02 -10.16
CA LEU A 174 1.71 -16.14 -10.94
C LEU A 174 2.09 -14.81 -11.59
N LEU A 175 1.12 -14.08 -12.14
CA LEU A 175 1.33 -12.74 -12.67
C LEU A 175 1.82 -11.77 -11.58
N MET A 176 1.26 -11.83 -10.37
CA MET A 176 1.73 -10.98 -9.26
C MET A 176 3.18 -11.31 -8.86
N ILE A 177 3.56 -12.59 -8.87
CA ILE A 177 4.95 -13.02 -8.62
C ILE A 177 5.88 -12.47 -9.70
N GLU A 178 5.49 -12.59 -10.97
CA GLU A 178 6.26 -12.06 -12.11
C GLU A 178 6.47 -10.54 -11.98
N LEU A 179 5.40 -9.78 -11.74
CA LEU A 179 5.46 -8.33 -11.57
C LEU A 179 6.35 -7.93 -10.38
N ALA A 180 6.24 -8.63 -9.24
CA ALA A 180 7.08 -8.36 -8.07
C ALA A 180 8.56 -8.59 -8.37
N ASN A 181 8.91 -9.66 -9.10
CA ASN A 181 10.30 -9.92 -9.50
C ASN A 181 10.82 -8.88 -10.49
N ARG A 182 10.04 -8.55 -11.52
CA ARG A 182 10.41 -7.52 -12.50
C ARG A 182 10.64 -6.15 -11.85
N MET A 183 9.80 -5.76 -10.89
CA MET A 183 9.98 -4.54 -10.11
C MET A 183 11.26 -4.58 -9.27
N ARG A 184 11.55 -5.73 -8.65
CA ARG A 184 12.74 -5.91 -7.81
C ARG A 184 14.02 -5.84 -8.65
N GLU A 185 14.03 -6.44 -9.83
CA GLU A 185 15.16 -6.36 -10.78
C GLU A 185 15.43 -4.92 -11.21
N ARG A 186 14.38 -4.15 -11.50
CA ARG A 186 14.50 -2.72 -11.80
C ARG A 186 15.05 -1.94 -10.61
N ALA A 187 14.52 -2.17 -9.41
CA ALA A 187 15.00 -1.52 -8.19
C ALA A 187 16.49 -1.82 -7.90
N THR A 188 17.02 -2.98 -8.28
CA THR A 188 18.45 -3.30 -8.14
C THR A 188 19.35 -2.44 -9.04
N LYS A 189 18.82 -1.87 -10.12
CA LYS A 189 19.55 -1.01 -11.05
C LYS A 189 19.57 0.48 -10.65
N LEU A 190 18.92 0.84 -9.53
CA LEU A 190 18.80 2.20 -8.98
C LEU A 190 19.74 2.46 -7.81
#